data_AF-A0A2A4KM17-F1
#
_entry.id   AF-A0A2A4KM17-F1
#
_cell.length_a   1.000
_cell.length_b   1.000
_cell.length_c   1.000
_cell.angle_alpha   90.00
_cell.angle_beta   90.00
_cell.angle_gamma   90.00
#
_symmetry.space_group_name_H-M   'P 1'
#
loop_
_entity.id
_entity.type
_entity.pdbx_description
1 polymer ?
#
loop_
_entity_poly.entity_id
_entity_poly.type
_entity_poly.pdbx_seq_one_letter_code
_entity_poly.pdbx_strand_id
1 'polypeptide(L)'
;MSDAFLPPPPEPEPQPPRQPAFAQPQSPWAPPAAPPRKQRRTGLIVTLSLVGGLVVIGATVALGYALMQKASESIALAEERAVSRYGDTVGPDGLEGWEELEDFEEPEADEPAAEKDATITKCTRDSLINWMSAEIKVVNGSGSPASYVVYVTFVDRDGDVVSEGLAVTEDEVAPGATAKIKAQGLGEVPAGTKCRIDRVEREAMSG
;
A
#
# COMPACT_ATOMS: atom_id res chain seq x y z
N MET A 1 -88.97 -10.32 47.48
CA MET A 1 -88.55 -9.47 46.34
C MET A 1 -87.31 -8.74 46.82
N SER A 2 -86.17 -9.09 46.25
CA SER A 2 -84.84 -8.66 46.69
C SER A 2 -84.43 -7.43 45.89
N ASP A 3 -84.32 -6.28 46.54
CA ASP A 3 -83.74 -5.08 45.93
C ASP A 3 -82.21 -5.19 45.95
N ALA A 4 -81.63 -5.22 44.74
CA ALA A 4 -80.19 -5.18 44.52
C ALA A 4 -79.73 -3.71 44.59
N PHE A 5 -79.08 -3.34 45.69
CA PHE A 5 -78.36 -2.07 45.78
C PHE A 5 -77.02 -2.19 45.05
N LEU A 6 -76.82 -1.36 44.02
CA LEU A 6 -75.50 -1.18 43.39
C LEU A 6 -74.59 -0.36 44.33
N PRO A 7 -73.30 -0.71 44.45
CA PRO A 7 -72.37 0.07 45.25
C PRO A 7 -72.05 1.42 44.57
N PRO A 8 -71.75 2.47 45.35
CA PRO A 8 -71.37 3.79 44.81
C PRO A 8 -70.00 3.74 44.10
N PRO A 9 -69.73 4.66 43.15
CA PRO A 9 -68.44 4.74 42.49
C PRO A 9 -67.32 5.14 43.48
N PRO A 10 -66.07 4.68 43.27
CA PRO A 10 -64.96 5.02 44.16
C PRO A 10 -64.59 6.51 44.05
N GLU A 11 -64.29 7.09 45.21
CA GLU A 11 -63.79 8.46 45.36
C GLU A 11 -62.39 8.61 44.72
N PRO A 12 -62.08 9.76 44.07
CA PRO A 12 -60.75 10.01 43.56
C PRO A 12 -59.75 10.19 44.72
N GLU A 13 -58.67 9.40 44.71
CA GLU A 13 -57.62 9.46 45.72
C GLU A 13 -56.97 10.85 45.83
N PRO A 14 -56.57 11.29 47.04
CA PRO A 14 -55.81 12.53 47.21
C PRO A 14 -54.41 12.37 46.60
N GLN A 15 -54.04 13.25 45.68
CA GLN A 15 -52.67 13.29 45.13
C GLN A 15 -51.68 13.69 46.24
N PRO A 16 -50.52 13.03 46.37
CA PRO A 16 -49.50 13.42 47.33
C PRO A 16 -48.90 14.80 46.96
N PRO A 17 -48.42 15.57 47.96
CA PRO A 17 -47.86 16.90 47.71
C PRO A 17 -46.64 16.80 46.77
N ARG A 18 -46.61 17.65 45.75
CA ARG A 18 -45.43 17.85 44.90
C ARG A 18 -44.29 18.36 45.77
N GLN A 19 -43.31 17.51 46.03
CA GLN A 19 -42.05 17.93 46.64
C GLN A 19 -41.29 18.82 45.64
N PRO A 20 -40.66 19.92 46.08
CA PRO A 20 -39.70 20.63 45.25
C PRO A 20 -38.53 19.69 44.96
N ALA A 21 -38.17 19.54 43.68
CA ALA A 21 -37.05 18.73 43.26
C ALA A 21 -35.76 19.31 43.85
N PHE A 22 -35.21 18.65 44.87
CA PHE A 22 -33.85 18.90 45.33
C PHE A 22 -32.90 18.54 44.19
N ALA A 23 -32.03 19.48 43.80
CA ALA A 23 -30.97 19.24 42.86
C ALA A 23 -30.03 18.17 43.40
N GLN A 24 -29.92 17.05 42.69
CA GLN A 24 -28.96 15.98 42.99
C GLN A 24 -27.53 16.53 42.83
N PRO A 25 -26.59 16.23 43.74
CA PRO A 25 -25.18 16.58 43.54
C PRO A 25 -24.64 15.83 42.32
N GLN A 26 -24.04 16.58 41.41
CA GLN A 26 -23.55 16.08 40.13
C GLN A 26 -22.27 15.27 40.39
N SER A 27 -22.26 14.00 40.02
CA SER A 27 -21.03 13.19 40.07
C SER A 27 -20.00 13.74 39.08
N PRO A 28 -18.71 13.88 39.46
CA PRO A 28 -17.66 14.47 38.62
C PRO A 28 -17.27 13.61 37.39
N TRP A 29 -17.90 12.46 37.19
CA TRP A 29 -17.59 11.50 36.11
C TRP A 29 -18.73 11.28 35.11
N ALA A 30 -19.74 12.16 35.08
CA ALA A 30 -20.80 12.08 34.07
C ALA A 30 -20.31 12.60 32.70
N PRO A 31 -20.54 11.88 31.59
CA PRO A 31 -20.24 12.40 30.26
C PRO A 31 -21.13 13.62 29.94
N PRO A 32 -20.62 14.65 29.24
CA PRO A 32 -21.38 15.85 28.95
C PRO A 32 -22.61 15.56 28.07
N ALA A 33 -23.70 16.28 28.33
CA ALA A 33 -24.95 16.14 27.57
C ALA A 33 -24.74 16.44 26.08
N ALA A 34 -25.31 15.60 25.21
CA ALA A 34 -25.26 15.81 23.76
C ALA A 34 -25.97 17.12 23.36
N PRO A 35 -25.42 17.90 22.41
CA PRO A 35 -26.02 19.16 22.01
C PRO A 35 -27.35 18.98 21.28
N PRO A 36 -28.27 19.97 21.34
CA PRO A 36 -29.60 19.85 20.76
C PRO A 36 -29.53 19.72 19.23
N ARG A 37 -30.20 18.68 18.70
CA ARG A 37 -30.35 18.44 17.26
C ARG A 37 -31.17 19.57 16.64
N LYS A 38 -30.51 20.50 15.96
CA LYS A 38 -31.17 21.48 15.09
C LYS A 38 -31.77 20.77 13.88
N GLN A 39 -33.09 20.84 13.75
CA GLN A 39 -33.84 20.45 12.57
C GLN A 39 -33.39 21.33 11.38
N ARG A 40 -32.62 20.77 10.44
CA ARG A 40 -32.25 21.46 9.21
C ARG A 40 -33.20 21.04 8.09
N ARG A 41 -33.79 22.05 7.44
CA ARG A 41 -34.62 21.94 6.23
C ARG A 41 -33.82 21.25 5.12
N THR A 42 -34.17 20.00 4.85
CA THR A 42 -33.68 19.14 3.76
C THR A 42 -34.39 19.49 2.46
N GLY A 43 -33.89 20.47 1.70
CA GLY A 43 -34.53 20.82 0.43
C GLY A 43 -33.78 21.69 -0.56
N LEU A 44 -32.49 22.03 -0.34
CA LEU A 44 -31.78 22.96 -1.23
C LEU A 44 -30.37 22.53 -1.68
N ILE A 45 -29.90 21.32 -1.33
CA ILE A 45 -28.51 20.91 -1.65
C ILE A 45 -28.43 19.97 -2.87
N VAL A 46 -29.54 19.36 -3.31
CA VAL A 46 -29.49 18.29 -4.33
C VAL A 46 -29.24 18.82 -5.76
N THR A 47 -29.50 20.09 -6.07
CA THR A 47 -29.29 20.61 -7.44
C THR A 47 -27.93 21.26 -7.67
N LEU A 48 -27.22 21.68 -6.61
CA LEU A 48 -25.92 22.37 -6.75
C LEU A 48 -24.74 21.39 -6.90
N SER A 49 -24.88 20.15 -6.41
CA SER A 49 -23.82 19.13 -6.46
C SER A 49 -23.66 18.47 -7.83
N LEU A 50 -24.72 18.35 -8.63
CA LEU A 50 -24.64 17.76 -9.97
C LEU A 50 -23.93 18.68 -10.97
N VAL A 51 -24.17 20.00 -10.88
CA VAL A 51 -23.51 20.99 -11.75
C VAL A 51 -22.06 21.23 -11.33
N GLY A 52 -21.78 21.33 -10.02
CA GLY A 52 -20.42 21.48 -9.51
C GLY A 52 -19.52 20.26 -9.80
N GLY A 53 -20.06 19.03 -9.66
CA GLY A 53 -19.33 17.80 -9.93
C GLY A 53 -18.95 17.64 -11.42
N LEU A 54 -19.86 17.97 -12.34
CA LEU A 54 -19.59 17.93 -13.78
C LEU A 54 -18.51 18.93 -14.22
N VAL A 55 -18.48 20.13 -13.62
CA VAL A 55 -17.45 21.14 -13.93
C VAL A 55 -16.07 20.69 -13.43
N VAL A 56 -15.98 20.05 -12.26
CA VAL A 56 -14.70 19.54 -11.73
C VAL A 56 -14.18 18.35 -12.55
N ILE A 57 -15.06 17.44 -12.97
CA ILE A 57 -14.67 16.32 -13.85
C ILE A 57 -14.23 16.85 -15.22
N GLY A 58 -14.97 17.81 -15.80
CA GLY A 58 -14.57 18.44 -17.06
C GLY A 58 -13.22 19.17 -16.96
N ALA A 59 -12.98 19.91 -15.87
CA ALA A 59 -11.72 20.63 -15.66
C ALA A 59 -10.52 19.69 -15.46
N THR A 60 -10.69 18.57 -14.76
CA THR A 60 -9.62 17.59 -14.55
C THR A 60 -9.25 16.84 -15.83
N VAL A 61 -10.25 16.47 -16.65
CA VAL A 61 -10.01 15.87 -17.97
C VAL A 61 -9.32 16.86 -18.91
N ALA A 62 -9.77 18.12 -18.96
CA ALA A 62 -9.13 19.16 -19.77
C ALA A 62 -7.69 19.45 -19.32
N LEU A 63 -7.43 19.46 -18.01
CA LEU A 63 -6.08 19.64 -17.47
C LEU A 63 -5.18 18.45 -17.81
N GLY A 64 -5.68 17.22 -17.68
CA GLY A 64 -4.96 16.02 -18.10
C GLY A 64 -4.61 16.04 -19.59
N TYR A 65 -5.56 16.43 -20.46
CA TYR A 65 -5.34 16.54 -21.90
C TYR A 65 -4.32 17.65 -22.25
N ALA A 66 -4.38 18.80 -21.57
CA ALA A 66 -3.42 19.88 -21.75
C ALA A 66 -2.02 19.52 -21.27
N LEU A 67 -1.90 18.82 -20.13
CA LEU A 67 -0.61 18.31 -19.64
C LEU A 67 -0.04 17.24 -20.57
N MET A 68 -0.87 16.38 -21.15
CA MET A 68 -0.44 15.37 -22.11
C MET A 68 0.05 16.01 -23.42
N GLN A 69 -0.65 17.04 -23.93
CA GLN A 69 -0.16 17.81 -25.09
C GLN A 69 1.15 18.56 -24.79
N LYS A 70 1.25 19.19 -23.61
CA LYS A 70 2.49 19.86 -23.15
C LYS A 70 3.65 18.87 -23.01
N ALA A 71 3.39 17.67 -22.52
CA ALA A 71 4.38 16.61 -22.43
C ALA A 71 4.86 16.20 -23.82
N SER A 72 3.95 15.98 -24.78
CA SER A 72 4.34 15.66 -26.17
C SER A 72 5.16 16.77 -26.84
N GLU A 73 4.81 18.05 -26.65
CA GLU A 73 5.60 19.17 -27.17
C GLU A 73 6.99 19.25 -26.52
N SER A 74 7.08 18.96 -25.22
CA SER A 74 8.36 18.94 -24.50
C SER A 74 9.26 17.77 -24.91
N ILE A 75 8.66 16.61 -25.22
CA ILE A 75 9.40 15.44 -25.71
C ILE A 75 9.91 15.70 -27.13
N ALA A 76 9.08 16.28 -28.01
CA ALA A 76 9.51 16.66 -29.36
C ALA A 76 10.63 17.73 -29.35
N LEU A 77 10.53 18.75 -28.50
CA LEU A 77 11.60 19.75 -28.34
C LEU A 77 12.86 19.19 -27.66
N ALA A 78 12.71 18.23 -26.75
CA ALA A 78 13.83 17.56 -26.11
C ALA A 78 14.57 16.65 -27.11
N GLU A 79 13.84 15.98 -27.99
CA GLU A 79 14.37 15.14 -29.08
C GLU A 79 15.11 16.00 -30.11
N GLU A 80 14.53 17.11 -30.55
CA GLU A 80 15.20 18.04 -31.49
C GLU A 80 16.45 18.69 -30.87
N ARG A 81 16.43 19.00 -29.56
CA ARG A 81 17.59 19.51 -28.83
C ARG A 81 18.65 18.42 -28.57
N ALA A 82 18.24 17.16 -28.44
CA ALA A 82 19.15 16.03 -28.34
C ALA A 82 19.86 15.79 -29.68
N VAL A 83 19.13 15.83 -30.79
CA VAL A 83 19.69 15.72 -32.15
C VAL A 83 20.60 16.92 -32.47
N SER A 84 20.23 18.14 -32.09
CA SER A 84 21.07 19.33 -32.33
C SER A 84 22.34 19.36 -31.46
N ARG A 85 22.32 18.83 -30.23
CA ARG A 85 23.55 18.69 -29.41
C ARG A 85 24.45 17.56 -29.88
N TYR A 86 23.91 16.56 -30.56
CA TYR A 86 24.66 15.42 -31.08
C TYR A 86 25.15 15.65 -32.53
N GLY A 87 24.55 16.58 -33.27
CA GLY A 87 24.91 16.91 -34.66
C GLY A 87 26.07 17.90 -34.84
N ASP A 88 26.51 18.61 -33.79
CA ASP A 88 27.53 19.67 -33.91
C ASP A 88 28.99 19.13 -33.93
N THR A 89 29.18 17.81 -33.86
CA THR A 89 30.50 17.15 -33.95
C THR A 89 30.74 16.40 -35.26
N VAL A 90 29.78 16.37 -36.19
CA VAL A 90 29.94 15.66 -37.47
C VAL A 90 29.59 16.61 -38.62
N GLY A 91 30.63 17.14 -39.27
CA GLY A 91 30.50 17.98 -40.46
C GLY A 91 29.87 17.24 -41.65
N PRO A 92 29.37 17.98 -42.66
CA PRO A 92 28.47 17.47 -43.71
C PRO A 92 29.15 16.61 -44.80
N ASP A 93 30.27 15.95 -44.50
CA ASP A 93 31.08 15.20 -45.46
C ASP A 93 31.38 13.79 -44.90
N GLY A 94 30.35 12.97 -44.71
CA GLY A 94 30.52 11.63 -44.11
C GLY A 94 29.30 10.73 -44.22
N LEU A 95 28.50 10.89 -45.28
CA LEU A 95 27.54 9.87 -45.69
C LEU A 95 28.34 8.71 -46.27
N GLU A 96 28.71 7.71 -45.47
CA GLU A 96 28.91 6.28 -45.77
C GLU A 96 29.61 5.60 -44.56
N GLY A 97 28.87 4.75 -43.82
CA GLY A 97 29.41 3.83 -42.80
C GLY A 97 29.12 4.20 -41.34
N TRP A 98 29.15 3.18 -40.49
CA TRP A 98 29.10 3.20 -39.01
C TRP A 98 27.69 3.26 -38.42
N GLU A 99 26.95 2.14 -38.44
CA GLU A 99 26.94 1.11 -37.39
C GLU A 99 26.06 1.54 -36.21
N GLU A 100 24.88 0.92 -36.18
CA GLU A 100 24.18 0.46 -34.98
C GLU A 100 25.13 0.52 -33.78
N LEU A 101 24.88 1.44 -32.84
CA LEU A 101 25.53 1.39 -31.54
C LEU A 101 25.12 0.05 -30.94
N GLU A 102 25.96 -0.96 -31.14
CA GLU A 102 25.93 -2.20 -30.40
C GLU A 102 25.81 -1.78 -28.94
N ASP A 103 24.69 -2.17 -28.35
CA ASP A 103 24.50 -2.21 -26.92
C ASP A 103 25.79 -2.81 -26.37
N PHE A 104 26.58 -2.01 -25.66
CA PHE A 104 27.74 -2.51 -24.95
C PHE A 104 27.16 -3.20 -23.71
N GLU A 105 26.45 -4.32 -23.94
CA GLU A 105 26.24 -5.37 -22.96
C GLU A 105 27.65 -5.85 -22.63
N GLU A 106 28.24 -5.20 -21.62
CA GLU A 106 29.36 -5.73 -20.88
C GLU A 106 29.02 -7.20 -20.60
N PRO A 107 29.87 -8.16 -20.99
CA PRO A 107 29.48 -9.55 -20.98
C PRO A 107 29.03 -9.91 -19.57
N GLU A 108 27.72 -10.18 -19.41
CA GLU A 108 27.21 -10.86 -18.23
C GLU A 108 28.08 -12.11 -18.14
N ALA A 109 29.00 -12.12 -17.18
CA ALA A 109 29.85 -13.26 -16.96
C ALA A 109 28.94 -14.49 -16.87
N ASP A 110 29.36 -15.61 -17.45
CA ASP A 110 28.69 -16.94 -17.43
C ASP A 110 28.54 -17.49 -15.98
N GLU A 111 28.11 -16.65 -15.05
CA GLU A 111 27.83 -17.00 -13.68
C GLU A 111 26.44 -17.65 -13.60
N PRO A 112 26.25 -18.63 -12.70
CA PRO A 112 24.94 -19.22 -12.48
C PRO A 112 23.90 -18.18 -12.11
N ALA A 113 22.65 -18.34 -12.57
CA ALA A 113 21.55 -17.45 -12.21
C ALA A 113 21.35 -17.36 -10.68
N ALA A 114 21.26 -16.13 -10.14
CA ALA A 114 21.21 -15.85 -8.71
C ALA A 114 19.99 -16.49 -8.00
N GLU A 115 18.91 -16.78 -8.72
CA GLU A 115 17.72 -17.44 -8.17
C GLU A 115 18.00 -18.85 -7.65
N LYS A 116 19.06 -19.50 -8.13
CA LYS A 116 19.47 -20.84 -7.67
C LYS A 116 20.23 -20.81 -6.35
N ASP A 117 20.73 -19.65 -5.97
CA ASP A 117 21.56 -19.48 -4.77
C ASP A 117 20.71 -19.41 -3.50
N ALA A 118 19.45 -18.98 -3.61
CA ALA A 118 18.55 -18.81 -2.47
C ALA A 118 17.53 -19.95 -2.34
N THR A 119 17.30 -20.41 -1.12
CA THR A 119 16.26 -21.41 -0.80
C THR A 119 15.55 -21.04 0.49
N ILE A 120 14.21 -20.97 0.45
CA ILE A 120 13.40 -20.86 1.67
C ILE A 120 13.49 -22.18 2.43
N THR A 121 14.05 -22.12 3.63
CA THR A 121 14.18 -23.27 4.54
C THR A 121 13.02 -23.36 5.53
N LYS A 122 12.40 -22.22 5.85
CA LYS A 122 11.25 -22.16 6.74
C LYS A 122 10.37 -20.97 6.41
N CYS A 123 9.06 -21.17 6.53
CA CYS A 123 8.05 -20.15 6.30
C CYS A 123 7.05 -20.23 7.46
N THR A 124 6.96 -19.17 8.26
CA THR A 124 6.15 -19.14 9.48
C THR A 124 5.34 -17.87 9.58
N ARG A 125 4.09 -17.99 10.04
CA ARG A 125 3.28 -16.88 10.49
C ARG A 125 3.45 -16.73 11.99
N ASP A 126 3.86 -15.55 12.45
CA ASP A 126 3.92 -15.22 13.86
C ASP A 126 2.51 -15.28 14.47
N SER A 127 2.36 -15.98 15.59
CA SER A 127 1.04 -16.18 16.21
C SER A 127 0.54 -15.00 17.04
N LEU A 128 1.44 -14.08 17.42
CA LEU A 128 1.12 -12.90 18.22
C LEU A 128 0.73 -11.73 17.33
N ILE A 129 1.52 -11.45 16.30
CA ILE A 129 1.33 -10.31 15.41
C ILE A 129 0.80 -10.69 14.02
N ASN A 130 0.64 -11.98 13.70
CA ASN A 130 0.12 -12.46 12.42
C ASN A 130 0.97 -12.12 11.18
N TRP A 131 2.23 -11.71 11.36
CA TRP A 131 3.13 -11.38 10.27
C TRP A 131 3.88 -12.63 9.76
N MET A 132 4.19 -12.66 8.47
CA MET A 132 5.01 -13.74 7.91
C MET A 132 6.50 -13.53 8.14
N SER A 133 7.23 -14.63 8.23
CA SER A 133 8.68 -14.69 8.32
C SER A 133 9.18 -15.85 7.46
N ALA A 134 10.11 -15.58 6.55
CA ALA A 134 10.81 -16.59 5.78
C ALA A 134 12.29 -16.67 6.21
N GLU A 135 12.76 -17.85 6.60
CA GLU A 135 14.18 -18.13 6.82
C GLU A 135 14.77 -18.67 5.50
N ILE A 136 15.80 -18.00 5.00
CA ILE A 136 16.36 -18.23 3.67
C ILE A 136 17.83 -18.62 3.83
N LYS A 137 18.22 -19.70 3.16
CA LYS A 137 19.61 -20.10 3.00
C LYS A 137 20.08 -19.59 1.64
N VAL A 138 21.14 -18.80 1.64
CA VAL A 138 21.83 -18.36 0.42
C VAL A 138 23.16 -19.09 0.32
N VAL A 139 23.49 -19.65 -0.84
CA VAL A 139 24.78 -20.28 -1.15
C VAL A 139 25.39 -19.53 -2.31
N ASN A 140 26.56 -18.92 -2.14
CA ASN A 140 27.14 -18.16 -3.23
C ASN A 140 27.61 -19.07 -4.37
N GLY A 141 26.91 -19.04 -5.51
CA GLY A 141 27.24 -19.81 -6.71
C GLY A 141 28.27 -19.15 -7.63
N SER A 142 28.66 -17.90 -7.37
CA SER A 142 29.61 -17.16 -8.19
C SER A 142 31.08 -17.46 -7.87
N GLY A 143 31.98 -16.95 -8.72
CA GLY A 143 33.43 -17.08 -8.56
C GLY A 143 34.08 -16.02 -7.65
N SER A 144 33.31 -15.05 -7.18
CA SER A 144 33.78 -13.89 -6.40
C SER A 144 32.94 -13.70 -5.12
N PRO A 145 33.42 -12.97 -4.09
CA PRO A 145 32.57 -12.56 -2.98
C PRO A 145 31.38 -11.74 -3.49
N ALA A 146 30.19 -11.98 -2.93
CA ALA A 146 28.97 -11.30 -3.36
C ALA A 146 28.04 -11.01 -2.19
N SER A 147 27.26 -9.94 -2.31
CA SER A 147 26.13 -9.66 -1.43
C SER A 147 24.81 -10.01 -2.12
N TYR A 148 23.78 -10.32 -1.34
CA TYR A 148 22.51 -10.78 -1.88
C TYR A 148 21.35 -9.98 -1.31
N VAL A 149 20.40 -9.66 -2.19
CA VAL A 149 19.08 -9.13 -1.85
C VAL A 149 18.03 -10.12 -2.32
N VAL A 150 17.26 -10.67 -1.39
CA VAL A 150 16.20 -11.65 -1.68
C VAL A 150 14.83 -11.03 -1.40
N TYR A 151 14.03 -10.94 -2.46
CA TYR A 151 12.65 -10.49 -2.43
C TYR A 151 11.74 -11.70 -2.23
N VAL A 152 10.90 -11.66 -1.21
CA VAL A 152 9.94 -12.72 -0.88
C VAL A 152 8.53 -12.17 -0.96
N THR A 153 7.68 -12.86 -1.71
CA THR A 153 6.24 -12.62 -1.71
C THR A 153 5.55 -13.61 -0.78
N PHE A 154 4.61 -13.12 0.01
CA PHE A 154 3.75 -13.93 0.85
C PHE A 154 2.38 -14.01 0.19
N VAL A 155 2.00 -15.23 -0.21
CA VAL A 155 0.80 -15.49 -1.00
C VAL A 155 -0.23 -16.24 -0.19
N ASP A 156 -1.51 -15.91 -0.36
CA ASP A 156 -2.59 -16.62 0.31
C ASP A 156 -2.91 -17.98 -0.36
N ARG A 157 -4.09 -18.54 -0.07
CA ARG A 157 -4.51 -19.83 -0.62
C ARG A 157 -4.91 -19.75 -2.09
N ASP A 158 -5.39 -18.60 -2.53
CA ASP A 158 -5.84 -18.35 -3.89
C ASP A 158 -4.65 -17.94 -4.78
N GLY A 159 -3.52 -17.59 -4.15
CA GLY A 159 -2.26 -17.24 -4.81
C GLY A 159 -2.05 -15.73 -4.90
N ASP A 160 -2.93 -14.94 -4.31
CA ASP A 160 -2.82 -13.49 -4.28
C ASP A 160 -1.71 -13.06 -3.33
N VAL A 161 -0.95 -12.04 -3.74
CA VAL A 161 0.09 -11.44 -2.90
C VAL A 161 -0.58 -10.64 -1.79
N VAL A 162 -0.40 -11.07 -0.55
CA VAL A 162 -0.99 -10.43 0.64
C VAL A 162 0.03 -9.67 1.48
N SER A 163 1.31 -9.95 1.29
CA SER A 163 2.41 -9.19 1.91
C SER A 163 3.71 -9.48 1.15
N GLU A 164 4.73 -8.67 1.42
CA GLU A 164 6.06 -8.79 0.85
C GLU A 164 7.09 -8.73 1.98
N GLY A 165 8.28 -9.25 1.71
CA GLY A 165 9.41 -9.21 2.62
C GLY A 165 10.73 -9.09 1.86
N LEU A 166 11.71 -8.50 2.53
CA LEU A 166 13.07 -8.31 2.01
C LEU A 166 14.06 -8.94 2.98
N ALA A 167 15.07 -9.63 2.44
CA ALA A 167 16.22 -10.09 3.20
C ALA A 167 17.51 -9.69 2.48
N VAL A 168 18.48 -9.22 3.25
CA VAL A 168 19.81 -8.82 2.75
C VAL A 168 20.87 -9.55 3.56
N THR A 169 21.96 -9.97 2.92
CA THR A 169 23.13 -10.49 3.64
C THR A 169 23.82 -9.38 4.40
N GLU A 170 24.13 -9.60 5.69
CA GLU A 170 24.80 -8.60 6.54
C GLU A 170 26.24 -8.33 6.09
N ASP A 171 26.93 -9.40 5.67
CA ASP A 171 28.30 -9.38 5.15
C ASP A 171 28.36 -10.00 3.76
N GLU A 172 29.51 -9.85 3.09
CA GLU A 172 29.80 -10.53 1.84
C GLU A 172 29.86 -12.05 2.03
N VAL A 173 29.32 -12.78 1.06
CA VAL A 173 29.35 -14.24 1.05
C VAL A 173 30.46 -14.69 0.11
N ALA A 174 31.51 -15.31 0.65
CA ALA A 174 32.60 -15.86 -0.16
C ALA A 174 32.09 -16.95 -1.15
N PRO A 175 32.80 -17.22 -2.27
CA PRO A 175 32.43 -18.27 -3.21
C PRO A 175 32.17 -19.62 -2.54
N GLY A 176 31.01 -20.23 -2.82
CA GLY A 176 30.56 -21.50 -2.22
C GLY A 176 30.16 -21.43 -0.74
N ALA A 177 30.33 -20.29 -0.07
CA ALA A 177 29.92 -20.13 1.32
C ALA A 177 28.39 -19.98 1.44
N THR A 178 27.89 -20.18 2.65
CA THR A 178 26.46 -20.10 2.96
C THR A 178 26.18 -18.95 3.93
N ALA A 179 25.17 -18.15 3.62
CA ALA A 179 24.55 -17.20 4.55
C ALA A 179 23.13 -17.63 4.92
N LYS A 180 22.69 -17.25 6.13
CA LYS A 180 21.30 -17.42 6.57
C LYS A 180 20.72 -16.04 6.82
N ILE A 181 19.65 -15.71 6.11
CA ILE A 181 18.99 -14.41 6.18
C ILE A 181 17.50 -14.62 6.43
N LYS A 182 16.81 -13.58 6.91
CA LYS A 182 15.39 -13.64 7.22
C LYS A 182 14.65 -12.50 6.56
N ALA A 183 13.61 -12.82 5.79
CA ALA A 183 12.66 -11.85 5.25
C ALA A 183 11.44 -11.78 6.17
N GLN A 184 11.15 -10.58 6.67
CA GLN A 184 9.99 -10.31 7.51
C GLN A 184 8.90 -9.63 6.68
N GLY A 185 7.67 -10.11 6.81
CA GLY A 185 6.50 -9.48 6.21
C GLY A 185 6.19 -8.13 6.81
N LEU A 186 5.60 -7.23 6.02
CA LEU A 186 5.32 -5.84 6.42
C LEU A 186 3.97 -5.66 7.12
N GLY A 187 3.19 -6.72 7.29
CA GLY A 187 1.86 -6.64 7.86
C GLY A 187 1.23 -7.98 8.21
N GLU A 188 0.04 -7.90 8.82
CA GLU A 188 -0.76 -9.08 9.15
C GLU A 188 -1.23 -9.78 7.88
N VAL A 189 -1.20 -11.11 7.89
CA VAL A 189 -1.72 -11.91 6.78
C VAL A 189 -2.74 -12.94 7.27
N PRO A 190 -3.59 -13.49 6.38
CA PRO A 190 -4.46 -14.61 6.70
C PRO A 190 -3.71 -15.86 7.17
N ALA A 191 -4.40 -16.77 7.85
CA ALA A 191 -3.83 -18.07 8.18
C ALA A 191 -3.72 -18.95 6.92
N GLY A 192 -2.59 -19.64 6.76
CA GLY A 192 -2.33 -20.49 5.60
C GLY A 192 -1.56 -19.81 4.46
N THR A 193 -1.13 -18.56 4.65
CA THR A 193 -0.21 -17.86 3.75
C THR A 193 1.11 -18.63 3.60
N LYS A 194 1.62 -18.68 2.37
CA LYS A 194 2.86 -19.34 1.97
C LYS A 194 3.90 -18.31 1.55
N CYS A 195 5.17 -18.72 1.53
CA CYS A 195 6.29 -17.89 1.10
C CYS A 195 6.73 -18.32 -0.31
N ARG A 196 7.08 -17.36 -1.15
CA ARG A 196 7.66 -17.57 -2.48
C ARG A 196 8.84 -16.62 -2.66
N ILE A 197 9.96 -17.10 -3.16
CA ILE A 197 11.03 -16.21 -3.64
C ILE A 197 10.54 -15.59 -4.94
N ASP A 198 10.51 -14.28 -4.99
CA ASP A 198 10.08 -13.54 -6.18
C ASP A 198 11.28 -13.21 -7.08
N ARG A 199 12.35 -12.71 -6.46
CA ARG A 199 13.60 -12.33 -7.14
C ARG A 199 14.78 -12.45 -6.20
N VAL A 200 15.95 -12.77 -6.76
CA VAL A 200 17.24 -12.73 -6.06
C VAL A 200 18.17 -11.85 -6.86
N GLU A 201 18.68 -10.80 -6.23
CA GLU A 201 19.73 -9.96 -6.81
C GLU A 201 21.05 -10.34 -6.14
N ARG A 202 22.07 -10.56 -6.96
CA ARG A 202 23.45 -10.85 -6.54
C ARG A 202 24.34 -9.73 -7.02
N GLU A 203 24.98 -9.05 -6.08
CA GLU A 203 25.92 -7.96 -6.35
C GLU A 203 27.34 -8.46 -6.09
N ALA A 204 28.16 -8.51 -7.15
CA ALA A 204 29.56 -8.89 -7.04
C ALA A 204 30.34 -7.80 -6.29
N MET A 205 31.13 -8.20 -5.31
CA MET A 205 31.96 -7.27 -4.55
C MET A 205 33.35 -7.27 -5.18
N SER A 206 33.70 -6.17 -5.87
CA SER A 206 35.06 -5.94 -6.35
C SER A 206 35.95 -5.59 -5.16
N GLY A 207 36.92 -6.46 -4.86
CA GLY A 207 37.97 -6.22 -3.87
C GLY A 207 39.15 -5.41 -4.41
#